data_AF-A0A9E3TCX8-F1
#
_entry.id   AF-A0A9E3TCX8-F1
#
_cell.length_a   1.000
_cell.length_b   1.000
_cell.length_c   1.000
_cell.angle_alpha   90.00
_cell.angle_beta   90.00
_cell.angle_gamma   90.00
#
_symmetry.space_group_name_H-M   'P 1'
#
loop_
_entity.id
_entity.type
_entity.pdbx_description
1 polymer ?
#
loop_
_entity_poly.entity_id
_entity_poly.type
_entity_poly.pdbx_seq_one_letter_code
_entity_poly.pdbx_strand_id
1 'polypeptide(L)'
;IFVIGDFTGLIGDPTGRSKTRPALTREEIARNADTYKRQCFKVLDPKRTEIRFNSEWLGVLGSEGFIRLAAKYNVARMLERKDFKSRFNSGQTIGVHEFLYPLAQAYDSVALKADAELGGTDQLFNLNVGRDIMPEYGLEPQVVLTTPLLEGLDGTEKMSKSLGNYVGVDEEPREIFGKLMSISDDLMWRYYTLCTSVSSEGIAEMRRLVAGGGLHPKKAKEGLAMRIVADFHGEDAARAAQEEFQRIFRQKEAPDDVQDHRVPAEDGKVALPRLLVTLGLAPSTSEASRLVQQGAVRIDDARVPPGTREIDARAGQSLLVKVGKRHFAKVTFE
;
A
#
# COMPACT_ATOMS: atom_id res chain seq x y z
N ILE A 1 10.92 -11.19 -20.20
CA ILE A 1 9.69 -11.89 -20.66
C ILE A 1 8.69 -11.86 -19.51
N PHE A 2 7.46 -11.45 -19.75
CA PHE A 2 6.38 -11.46 -18.75
C PHE A 2 5.43 -12.61 -19.08
N VAL A 3 5.47 -13.67 -18.27
CA VAL A 3 4.64 -14.86 -18.47
C VAL A 3 3.30 -14.68 -17.79
N ILE A 4 2.22 -14.79 -18.58
CA ILE A 4 0.86 -14.87 -18.08
C ILE A 4 0.52 -16.33 -17.89
N GLY A 5 0.29 -16.71 -16.63
CA GLY A 5 -0.05 -18.07 -16.21
C GLY A 5 -1.49 -18.47 -16.52
N ASP A 6 -1.87 -18.50 -17.79
CA ASP A 6 -3.23 -18.82 -18.23
C ASP A 6 -3.54 -20.33 -18.17
N PHE A 7 -2.54 -21.19 -18.35
CA PHE A 7 -2.68 -22.62 -18.08
C PHE A 7 -2.51 -22.94 -16.60
N THR A 8 -1.47 -22.40 -15.95
CA THR A 8 -1.21 -22.65 -14.52
C THR A 8 -2.31 -22.11 -13.61
N GLY A 9 -3.04 -21.08 -14.04
CA GLY A 9 -4.26 -20.59 -13.39
C GLY A 9 -5.40 -21.61 -13.31
N LEU A 10 -5.43 -22.61 -14.19
CA LEU A 10 -6.40 -23.72 -14.13
C LEU A 10 -6.07 -24.71 -13.01
N ILE A 11 -4.77 -24.88 -12.70
CA ILE A 11 -4.30 -25.75 -11.63
C ILE A 11 -4.46 -25.05 -10.28
N GLY A 12 -4.04 -23.78 -10.21
CA GLY A 12 -4.04 -22.98 -9.00
C GLY A 12 -2.77 -23.18 -8.16
N ASP A 13 -2.03 -22.09 -7.93
CA ASP A 13 -0.81 -22.12 -7.12
C ASP A 13 -1.08 -22.44 -5.64
N PRO A 14 -0.53 -23.54 -5.08
CA PRO A 14 -0.68 -23.87 -3.66
C PRO A 14 0.24 -23.05 -2.73
N THR A 15 1.07 -22.14 -3.26
CA THR A 15 2.14 -21.44 -2.51
C THR A 15 1.65 -20.50 -1.43
N GLY A 16 2.09 -20.79 -0.19
CA GLY A 16 1.73 -20.04 1.01
C GLY A 16 0.25 -20.19 1.39
N ARG A 17 -0.44 -21.24 0.91
CA ARG A 17 -1.88 -21.42 1.14
C ARG A 17 -2.19 -22.65 1.97
N SER A 18 -3.15 -22.49 2.88
CA SER A 18 -3.71 -23.55 3.73
C SER A 18 -4.91 -24.27 3.10
N LYS A 19 -5.44 -23.79 1.97
CA LYS A 19 -6.59 -24.37 1.26
C LYS A 19 -6.36 -24.35 -0.25
N THR A 20 -6.89 -25.36 -0.95
CA THR A 20 -6.87 -25.45 -2.41
C THR A 20 -7.59 -24.26 -3.03
N ARG A 21 -7.02 -23.69 -4.09
CA ARG A 21 -7.58 -22.55 -4.80
C ARG A 21 -8.70 -23.02 -5.74
N PRO A 22 -9.83 -22.29 -5.87
CA PRO A 22 -10.80 -22.60 -6.90
C PRO A 22 -10.17 -22.43 -8.29
N ALA A 23 -10.44 -23.38 -9.19
CA ALA A 23 -10.03 -23.28 -10.58
C ALA A 23 -10.76 -22.12 -11.26
N LEU A 24 -10.04 -21.35 -12.08
CA LEU A 24 -10.60 -20.25 -12.86
C LEU A 24 -11.11 -20.74 -14.22
N THR A 25 -12.14 -20.11 -14.78
CA THR A 25 -12.58 -20.40 -16.16
C THR A 25 -11.64 -19.74 -17.19
N ARG A 26 -11.64 -20.25 -18.43
CA ARG A 26 -10.85 -19.65 -19.52
C ARG A 26 -11.25 -18.19 -19.78
N GLU A 27 -12.54 -17.88 -19.67
CA GLU A 27 -13.06 -16.51 -19.85
C GLU A 27 -12.60 -15.58 -18.73
N GLU A 28 -12.53 -16.07 -17.48
CA GLU A 28 -11.97 -15.31 -16.35
C GLU A 28 -10.48 -15.05 -16.54
N ILE A 29 -9.74 -16.08 -16.97
CA ILE A 29 -8.30 -15.99 -17.24
C ILE A 29 -8.01 -14.97 -18.35
N ALA A 30 -8.76 -15.01 -19.45
CA ALA A 30 -8.60 -14.06 -20.56
C ALA A 30 -8.86 -12.61 -20.11
N ARG A 31 -9.95 -12.36 -19.37
CA ARG A 31 -10.26 -11.02 -18.83
C ARG A 31 -9.18 -10.50 -17.87
N ASN A 32 -8.63 -11.39 -17.04
CA ASN A 32 -7.56 -11.05 -16.12
C ASN A 32 -6.25 -10.75 -16.87
N ALA A 33 -5.94 -11.51 -17.92
CA ALA A 33 -4.75 -11.32 -18.74
C ALA A 33 -4.68 -9.93 -19.37
N ASP A 34 -5.78 -9.42 -19.93
CA ASP A 34 -5.82 -8.07 -20.50
C ASP A 34 -5.54 -6.99 -19.45
N THR A 35 -6.04 -7.20 -18.23
CA THR A 35 -5.79 -6.30 -17.11
C THR A 35 -4.33 -6.34 -16.68
N TYR A 36 -3.72 -7.53 -16.59
CA TYR A 36 -2.31 -7.67 -16.28
C TYR A 36 -1.40 -7.06 -17.34
N LYS A 37 -1.73 -7.19 -18.63
CA LYS A 37 -0.98 -6.54 -19.71
C LYS A 37 -0.98 -5.03 -19.55
N ARG A 38 -2.13 -4.40 -19.27
CA ARG A 38 -2.19 -2.95 -19.06
C ARG A 38 -1.39 -2.51 -17.83
N GLN A 39 -1.50 -3.27 -16.74
CA GLN A 39 -0.88 -2.91 -15.47
C GLN A 39 0.64 -3.15 -15.46
N CYS A 40 1.14 -4.21 -16.10
CA CYS A 40 2.57 -4.52 -16.08
C CYS A 40 3.42 -3.44 -16.75
N PHE A 41 2.89 -2.77 -17.78
CA PHE A 41 3.57 -1.68 -18.48
C PHE A 41 3.63 -0.36 -17.70
N LYS A 42 3.00 -0.28 -16.52
CA LYS A 42 3.29 0.81 -15.57
C LYS A 42 4.69 0.68 -14.95
N VAL A 43 5.29 -0.51 -14.99
CA VAL A 43 6.59 -0.82 -14.39
C VAL A 43 7.60 -1.26 -15.45
N LEU A 44 7.17 -2.08 -16.40
CA LEU A 44 8.04 -2.66 -17.42
C LEU A 44 8.06 -1.81 -18.70
N ASP A 45 9.24 -1.65 -19.31
CA ASP A 45 9.38 -0.98 -20.61
C ASP A 45 8.75 -1.85 -21.71
N PRO A 46 7.71 -1.38 -22.43
CA PRO A 46 7.08 -2.13 -23.51
C PRO A 46 8.03 -2.53 -24.63
N LYS A 47 9.08 -1.75 -24.89
CA LYS A 47 10.05 -2.03 -25.96
C LYS A 47 11.02 -3.16 -25.59
N ARG A 48 11.16 -3.46 -24.30
CA ARG A 48 12.06 -4.49 -23.77
C ARG A 48 11.31 -5.67 -23.14
N THR A 49 9.99 -5.69 -23.31
CA THR A 49 9.12 -6.67 -22.65
C THR A 49 8.33 -7.45 -23.68
N GLU A 50 8.61 -8.74 -23.75
CA GLU A 50 7.80 -9.71 -24.47
C GLU A 50 6.78 -10.34 -23.51
N ILE A 51 5.50 -10.33 -23.88
CA ILE A 51 4.44 -11.00 -23.13
C ILE A 51 4.16 -12.36 -23.75
N ARG A 52 4.14 -13.41 -22.94
CA ARG A 52 3.91 -14.80 -23.36
C ARG A 52 2.86 -15.47 -22.49
N PHE A 53 2.13 -16.42 -23.05
CA PHE A 53 1.10 -17.19 -22.35
C PHE A 53 1.58 -18.61 -22.18
N ASN A 54 1.56 -19.15 -20.96
CA ASN A 54 2.12 -20.48 -20.76
C ASN A 54 1.27 -21.62 -21.34
N SER A 55 0.03 -21.33 -21.74
CA SER A 55 -0.76 -22.25 -22.57
C SER A 55 -0.14 -22.53 -23.95
N GLU A 56 0.73 -21.65 -24.47
CA GLU A 56 1.42 -21.84 -25.74
C GLU A 56 2.25 -23.14 -25.77
N TRP A 57 2.87 -23.50 -24.65
CA TRP A 57 3.70 -24.70 -24.53
C TRP A 57 3.08 -25.76 -23.60
N LEU A 58 2.40 -25.37 -22.52
CA LEU A 58 1.75 -26.34 -21.62
C LEU A 58 0.51 -26.98 -22.26
N GLY A 59 -0.20 -26.25 -23.14
CA GLY A 59 -1.36 -26.77 -23.85
C GLY A 59 -1.01 -27.86 -24.85
N VAL A 60 0.20 -27.82 -25.42
CA VAL A 60 0.65 -28.78 -26.46
C VAL A 60 1.36 -30.01 -25.89
N LEU A 61 1.76 -29.99 -24.61
CA LEU A 61 2.38 -31.16 -23.95
C LEU A 61 1.49 -32.41 -24.00
N GLY A 62 0.17 -32.21 -23.87
CA GLY A 62 -0.79 -33.31 -23.72
C GLY A 62 -0.47 -34.20 -22.50
N SER A 63 -1.22 -35.29 -22.34
CA SER A 63 -1.05 -36.19 -21.20
C SER A 63 0.33 -36.85 -21.19
N GLU A 64 0.86 -37.24 -22.35
CA GLU A 64 2.17 -37.88 -22.44
C GLU A 64 3.31 -36.93 -22.04
N GLY A 65 3.26 -35.66 -22.49
CA GLY A 65 4.25 -34.65 -22.12
C GLY A 65 4.25 -34.39 -20.61
N PHE A 66 3.08 -34.30 -19.99
CA PHE A 66 2.97 -34.17 -18.53
C PHE A 66 3.52 -35.40 -17.79
N ILE A 67 3.30 -36.62 -18.29
CA ILE A 67 3.90 -37.83 -17.70
C ILE A 67 5.43 -37.76 -17.76
N ARG A 68 5.99 -37.40 -18.93
CA ARG A 68 7.45 -37.26 -19.10
C ARG A 68 8.03 -36.18 -18.20
N LEU A 69 7.33 -35.07 -18.03
CA LEU A 69 7.72 -33.99 -17.12
C LEU A 69 7.68 -34.44 -15.66
N ALA A 70 6.60 -35.11 -15.23
CA ALA A 70 6.46 -35.63 -13.88
C ALA A 70 7.50 -36.70 -13.54
N ALA A 71 7.95 -37.49 -14.52
CA ALA A 71 9.01 -38.47 -14.33
C ALA A 71 10.39 -37.85 -14.02
N LYS A 72 10.58 -36.55 -14.29
CA LYS A 72 11.85 -35.83 -14.06
C LYS A 72 11.98 -35.24 -12.66
N TYR A 73 10.95 -35.35 -11.81
CA TYR A 73 10.98 -34.79 -10.46
C TYR A 73 10.40 -35.77 -9.45
N ASN A 74 11.04 -35.88 -8.28
CA ASN A 74 10.61 -36.87 -7.29
C ASN A 74 9.57 -36.31 -6.31
N VAL A 75 8.68 -37.18 -5.83
CA VAL A 75 7.63 -36.81 -4.88
C VAL A 75 8.18 -36.43 -3.50
N ALA A 76 9.31 -37.00 -3.07
CA ALA A 76 9.90 -36.69 -1.78
C ALA A 76 10.30 -35.21 -1.66
N ARG A 77 10.92 -34.65 -2.70
CA ARG A 77 11.29 -33.23 -2.85
C ARG A 77 10.05 -32.35 -2.89
N MET A 78 8.95 -32.79 -3.51
CA MET A 78 7.69 -32.07 -3.44
C MET A 78 7.17 -31.96 -1.99
N LEU A 79 7.29 -33.04 -1.22
CA LEU A 79 6.87 -33.08 0.19
C LEU A 79 7.83 -32.35 1.15
N GLU A 80 9.04 -32.00 0.72
CA GLU A 80 9.94 -31.14 1.50
C GLU A 80 9.45 -29.69 1.56
N ARG A 81 8.66 -29.28 0.57
CA ARG A 81 8.04 -27.95 0.55
C ARG A 81 7.17 -27.74 1.78
N LYS A 82 7.40 -26.63 2.49
CA LYS A 82 6.75 -26.31 3.77
C LYS A 82 5.23 -26.46 3.75
N ASP A 83 4.56 -25.96 2.71
CA ASP A 83 3.09 -26.01 2.60
C ASP A 83 2.55 -27.44 2.48
N PHE A 84 3.14 -28.24 1.57
CA PHE A 84 2.75 -29.64 1.41
C PHE A 84 3.11 -30.47 2.63
N LYS A 85 4.30 -30.26 3.20
CA LYS A 85 4.72 -30.90 4.46
C LYS A 85 3.72 -30.64 5.58
N SER A 86 3.33 -29.38 5.77
CA SER A 86 2.38 -28.99 6.81
C SER A 86 1.00 -29.60 6.60
N ARG A 87 0.46 -29.52 5.37
CA ARG A 87 -0.85 -30.08 5.03
C ARG A 87 -0.87 -31.60 5.17
N PHE A 88 0.16 -32.27 4.68
CA PHE A 88 0.32 -33.73 4.78
C PHE A 88 0.38 -34.18 6.24
N ASN A 89 1.21 -33.53 7.06
CA ASN A 89 1.34 -33.86 8.48
C ASN A 89 0.08 -33.56 9.30
N SER A 90 -0.72 -32.58 8.88
CA SER A 90 -1.98 -32.21 9.55
C SER A 90 -3.20 -32.97 9.01
N GLY A 91 -3.02 -33.89 8.06
CA GLY A 91 -4.11 -34.62 7.43
C GLY A 91 -5.03 -33.76 6.57
N GLN A 92 -4.62 -32.53 6.22
CA GLN A 92 -5.35 -31.68 5.30
C GLN A 92 -5.23 -32.23 3.88
N THR A 93 -6.34 -32.30 3.16
CA THR A 93 -6.40 -32.79 1.77
C THR A 93 -5.40 -32.03 0.91
N ILE A 94 -4.62 -32.76 0.09
CA ILE A 94 -3.77 -32.21 -0.98
C ILE A 94 -4.25 -32.86 -2.29
N GLY A 95 -4.74 -32.05 -3.23
CA GLY A 95 -5.14 -32.57 -4.53
C GLY A 95 -3.94 -33.03 -5.36
N VAL A 96 -4.07 -34.14 -6.09
CA VAL A 96 -3.00 -34.64 -6.98
C VAL A 96 -2.58 -33.59 -8.02
N HIS A 97 -3.55 -32.83 -8.54
CA HIS A 97 -3.30 -31.75 -9.48
C HIS A 97 -2.41 -30.65 -8.91
N GLU A 98 -2.40 -30.42 -7.58
CA GLU A 98 -1.56 -29.39 -6.95
C GLU A 98 -0.07 -29.71 -7.09
N PHE A 99 0.31 -30.99 -7.18
CA PHE A 99 1.68 -31.42 -7.45
C PHE A 99 2.13 -31.15 -8.89
N LEU A 100 1.19 -30.91 -9.81
CA LEU A 100 1.52 -30.54 -11.19
C LEU A 100 1.90 -29.06 -11.31
N TYR A 101 1.51 -28.21 -10.36
CA TYR A 101 1.76 -26.78 -10.44
C TYR A 101 3.27 -26.44 -10.50
N PRO A 102 4.12 -26.93 -9.56
CA PRO A 102 5.56 -26.63 -9.62
C PRO A 102 6.22 -27.14 -10.90
N LEU A 103 5.73 -28.27 -11.44
CA LEU A 103 6.24 -28.84 -12.69
C LEU A 103 5.85 -27.98 -13.89
N ALA A 104 4.59 -27.56 -13.96
CA ALA A 104 4.11 -26.69 -15.03
C ALA A 104 4.87 -25.37 -15.06
N GLN A 105 5.06 -24.74 -13.89
CA GLN A 105 5.88 -23.52 -13.79
C GLN A 105 7.35 -23.80 -14.16
N ALA A 106 7.95 -24.90 -13.71
CA ALA A 106 9.32 -25.26 -14.07
C ALA A 106 9.50 -25.43 -15.59
N TYR A 107 8.47 -25.97 -16.27
CA TYR A 107 8.49 -26.12 -17.72
C TYR A 107 8.37 -24.80 -18.47
N ASP A 108 7.81 -23.74 -17.86
CA ASP A 108 7.84 -22.38 -18.42
C ASP A 108 9.30 -21.95 -18.67
N SER A 109 10.20 -22.20 -17.72
CA SER A 109 11.62 -21.88 -17.85
C SER A 109 12.35 -22.72 -18.90
N VAL A 110 11.96 -23.98 -19.07
CA VAL A 110 12.47 -24.85 -20.14
C VAL A 110 12.03 -24.32 -21.52
N ALA A 111 10.74 -24.02 -21.66
CA ALA A 111 10.17 -23.53 -22.92
C ALA A 111 10.77 -22.18 -23.35
N LEU A 112 11.04 -21.30 -22.37
CA LEU A 112 11.62 -19.98 -22.59
C LEU A 112 13.15 -19.97 -22.61
N LYS A 113 13.80 -21.08 -22.24
CA LYS A 113 15.26 -21.17 -22.04
C LYS A 113 15.77 -20.03 -21.15
N ALA A 114 15.10 -19.83 -20.01
CA ALA A 114 15.31 -18.66 -19.18
C ALA A 114 16.68 -18.65 -18.50
N ASP A 115 17.46 -17.58 -18.69
CA ASP A 115 18.73 -17.39 -17.97
C ASP A 115 18.51 -17.08 -16.49
N ALA A 116 17.44 -16.35 -16.18
CA ALA A 116 17.04 -15.99 -14.82
C ALA A 116 15.52 -15.93 -14.70
N GLU A 117 15.00 -16.30 -13.53
CA GLU A 117 13.58 -16.16 -13.18
C GLU A 117 13.45 -15.41 -11.86
N LEU A 118 12.53 -14.44 -11.84
CA LEU A 118 12.27 -13.58 -10.70
C LEU A 118 10.97 -14.00 -10.01
N GLY A 119 10.94 -13.98 -8.69
CA GLY A 119 9.72 -14.20 -7.92
C GLY A 119 9.78 -13.68 -6.50
N GLY A 120 8.65 -13.72 -5.79
CA GLY A 120 8.66 -13.50 -4.35
C GLY A 120 9.36 -14.65 -3.62
N THR A 121 9.78 -14.43 -2.37
CA THR A 121 10.38 -15.49 -1.53
C THR A 121 9.44 -16.69 -1.32
N ASP A 122 8.14 -16.49 -1.48
CA ASP A 122 7.16 -17.58 -1.48
C ASP A 122 7.35 -18.53 -2.67
N GLN A 123 7.78 -18.04 -3.82
CA GLN A 123 8.00 -18.82 -5.04
C GLN A 123 9.33 -19.59 -5.05
N LEU A 124 10.19 -19.43 -4.03
CA LEU A 124 11.55 -20.00 -4.02
C LEU A 124 11.57 -21.51 -4.35
N PHE A 125 10.61 -22.27 -3.84
CA PHE A 125 10.51 -23.69 -4.17
C PHE A 125 10.29 -23.91 -5.67
N ASN A 126 9.26 -23.28 -6.26
CA ASN A 126 8.91 -23.47 -7.67
C ASN A 126 10.06 -23.02 -8.60
N LEU A 127 10.72 -21.91 -8.27
CA LEU A 127 11.88 -21.41 -9.01
C LEU A 127 13.04 -22.42 -9.01
N ASN A 128 13.28 -23.10 -7.87
CA ASN A 128 14.29 -24.15 -7.80
C ASN A 128 13.86 -25.43 -8.54
N VAL A 129 12.56 -25.76 -8.61
CA VAL A 129 12.10 -26.85 -9.49
C VAL A 129 12.43 -26.54 -10.95
N GLY A 130 12.23 -25.29 -11.40
CA GLY A 130 12.66 -24.81 -12.72
C GLY A 130 14.15 -25.04 -12.95
N ARG A 131 14.97 -24.51 -12.04
CA ARG A 131 16.43 -24.68 -12.05
C ARG A 131 16.86 -26.16 -12.10
N ASP A 132 16.25 -27.03 -11.31
CA ASP A 132 16.58 -28.45 -11.23
C ASP A 132 16.19 -29.22 -12.50
N ILE A 133 15.08 -28.85 -13.15
CA ILE A 133 14.56 -29.53 -14.33
C ILE A 133 15.27 -29.10 -15.62
N MET A 134 15.79 -27.88 -15.71
CA MET A 134 16.43 -27.40 -16.95
C MET A 134 17.58 -28.30 -17.48
N PRO A 135 18.49 -28.84 -16.66
CA PRO A 135 19.51 -29.80 -17.09
C PRO A 135 18.97 -31.07 -17.75
N GLU A 136 17.81 -31.55 -17.29
CA GLU A 136 17.12 -32.72 -17.84
C GLU A 136 16.59 -32.50 -19.27
N TYR A 137 16.63 -31.25 -19.75
CA TYR A 137 16.34 -30.82 -21.11
C TYR A 137 17.58 -30.30 -21.85
N GLY A 138 18.78 -30.49 -21.29
CA GLY A 138 20.04 -30.03 -21.89
C GLY A 138 20.24 -28.52 -21.84
N LEU A 139 19.59 -27.83 -20.91
CA LEU A 139 19.71 -26.38 -20.72
C LEU A 139 20.54 -26.06 -19.47
N GLU A 140 21.16 -24.89 -19.47
CA GLU A 140 21.82 -24.36 -18.28
C GLU A 140 20.77 -24.01 -17.20
N PRO A 141 21.00 -24.35 -15.92
CA PRO A 141 20.07 -23.99 -14.85
C PRO A 141 19.93 -22.46 -14.69
N GLN A 142 18.69 -21.96 -14.75
CA GLN A 142 18.37 -20.55 -14.48
C GLN A 142 18.95 -20.03 -13.15
N VAL A 143 19.29 -18.75 -13.12
CA VAL A 143 19.54 -18.01 -11.89
C VAL A 143 18.20 -17.71 -11.20
N VAL A 144 18.09 -18.08 -9.92
CA VAL A 144 16.91 -17.80 -9.09
C VAL A 144 17.10 -16.46 -8.39
N LEU A 145 16.23 -15.49 -8.69
CA LEU A 145 16.23 -14.18 -8.04
C LEU A 145 14.94 -14.00 -7.26
N THR A 146 15.05 -13.78 -5.95
CA THR A 146 13.88 -13.58 -5.09
C THR A 146 13.87 -12.21 -4.45
N THR A 147 12.68 -11.63 -4.34
CA THR A 147 12.43 -10.41 -3.57
C THR A 147 11.61 -10.73 -2.32
N PRO A 148 11.86 -10.05 -1.18
CA PRO A 148 11.03 -10.22 0.00
C PRO A 148 9.56 -9.94 -0.28
N LEU A 149 8.68 -10.59 0.47
CA LEU A 149 7.26 -10.27 0.44
C LEU A 149 7.01 -8.88 1.06
N LEU A 150 6.16 -8.11 0.40
CA LEU A 150 5.66 -6.84 0.93
C LEU A 150 4.46 -7.09 1.83
N GLU A 151 4.55 -6.60 3.05
CA GLU A 151 3.47 -6.60 4.04
C GLU A 151 2.37 -5.64 3.60
N GLY A 152 1.12 -6.02 3.82
CA GLY A 152 -0.05 -5.21 3.49
C GLY A 152 -0.22 -4.03 4.44
N LEU A 153 -1.33 -3.30 4.30
CA LEU A 153 -1.64 -2.11 5.11
C LEU A 153 -1.66 -2.37 6.62
N ASP A 154 -1.93 -3.61 7.03
CA ASP A 154 -1.90 -4.06 8.42
C ASP A 154 -0.49 -4.28 9.00
N GLY A 155 0.53 -4.36 8.15
CA GLY A 155 1.94 -4.51 8.55
C GLY A 155 2.35 -5.91 9.02
N THR A 156 1.47 -6.91 8.91
CA THR A 156 1.71 -8.27 9.41
C THR A 156 1.57 -9.31 8.30
N GLU A 157 0.42 -9.35 7.63
CA GLU A 157 0.14 -10.28 6.56
C GLU A 157 0.72 -9.78 5.24
N LYS A 158 1.06 -10.71 4.35
CA LYS A 158 1.44 -10.37 2.97
C LYS A 158 0.33 -9.56 2.31
N MET A 159 0.71 -8.55 1.54
CA MET A 159 -0.22 -7.78 0.73
C MET A 159 -1.03 -8.70 -0.21
N SER A 160 -2.36 -8.64 -0.11
CA SER A 160 -3.27 -9.47 -0.91
C SER A 160 -4.60 -8.76 -1.16
N LYS A 161 -5.07 -8.84 -2.42
CA LYS A 161 -6.42 -8.38 -2.79
C LYS A 161 -7.51 -9.06 -1.95
N SER A 162 -7.34 -10.33 -1.61
CA SER A 162 -8.31 -11.11 -0.83
C SER A 162 -8.43 -10.66 0.63
N LEU A 163 -7.40 -10.03 1.18
CA LEU A 163 -7.38 -9.55 2.56
C LEU A 163 -7.80 -8.08 2.65
N GLY A 164 -7.99 -7.39 1.52
CA GLY A 164 -8.28 -5.96 1.49
C GLY A 164 -7.12 -5.07 1.98
N ASN A 165 -5.94 -5.64 2.22
CA ASN A 165 -4.78 -4.96 2.80
C ASN A 165 -3.78 -4.46 1.74
N TYR A 166 -4.24 -4.10 0.54
CA TYR A 166 -3.38 -3.81 -0.61
C TYR A 166 -3.49 -2.37 -1.12
N VAL A 167 -2.41 -1.93 -1.79
CA VAL A 167 -2.36 -0.72 -2.61
C VAL A 167 -2.30 -1.17 -4.06
N GLY A 168 -3.33 -0.86 -4.86
CA GLY A 168 -3.39 -1.26 -6.25
C GLY A 168 -2.60 -0.30 -7.15
N VAL A 169 -1.81 -0.83 -8.08
CA VAL A 169 -1.03 -0.02 -9.06
C VAL A 169 -1.90 0.76 -10.06
N ASP A 170 -3.19 0.45 -10.10
CA ASP A 170 -4.18 1.04 -11.02
C ASP A 170 -5.33 1.71 -10.28
N GLU A 171 -5.15 1.96 -8.99
CA GLU A 171 -6.08 2.74 -8.19
C GLU A 171 -5.92 4.23 -8.48
N GLU A 172 -6.94 5.02 -8.17
CA GLU A 172 -6.86 6.47 -8.30
C GLU A 172 -5.74 7.05 -7.42
N PRO A 173 -5.00 8.08 -7.88
CA PRO A 173 -3.91 8.70 -7.13
C PRO A 173 -4.24 9.01 -5.66
N ARG A 174 -5.47 9.51 -5.41
CA ARG A 174 -5.95 9.83 -4.07
C ARG A 174 -6.07 8.60 -3.16
N GLU A 175 -6.46 7.45 -3.71
CA GLU A 175 -6.65 6.20 -2.96
C GLU A 175 -5.29 5.61 -2.59
N ILE A 176 -4.36 5.58 -3.54
CA ILE A 176 -2.96 5.19 -3.31
C ILE A 176 -2.37 6.06 -2.20
N PHE A 177 -2.51 7.38 -2.32
CA PHE A 177 -1.98 8.32 -1.34
C PHE A 177 -2.59 8.09 0.05
N GLY A 178 -3.92 7.98 0.14
CA GLY A 178 -4.63 7.75 1.39
C GLY A 178 -4.23 6.45 2.09
N LYS A 179 -4.12 5.34 1.33
CA LYS A 179 -3.69 4.04 1.86
C LYS A 179 -2.24 4.05 2.34
N LEU A 180 -1.33 4.69 1.60
CA LEU A 180 0.06 4.83 2.03
C LEU A 180 0.19 5.72 3.26
N MET A 181 -0.70 6.68 3.46
CA MET A 181 -0.73 7.46 4.70
C MET A 181 -1.27 6.68 5.90
N SER A 182 -2.00 5.57 5.69
CA SER A 182 -2.54 4.74 6.78
C SER A 182 -1.56 3.72 7.35
N ILE A 183 -0.45 3.43 6.66
CA ILE A 183 0.56 2.49 7.16
C ILE A 183 1.32 3.08 8.37
N SER A 184 1.87 2.19 9.20
CA SER A 184 2.67 2.59 10.35
C SER A 184 3.98 3.26 9.93
N ASP A 185 4.53 4.09 10.83
CA ASP A 185 5.79 4.80 10.57
C ASP A 185 6.97 3.83 10.38
N ASP A 186 6.93 2.67 11.04
CA ASP A 186 7.92 1.61 10.87
C ASP A 186 7.77 0.90 9.52
N LEU A 187 6.52 0.59 9.11
CA LEU A 187 6.24 -0.11 7.86
C LEU A 187 6.57 0.75 6.63
N MET A 188 6.43 2.07 6.72
CA MET A 188 6.81 3.01 5.65
C MET A 188 8.19 2.71 5.06
N TRP A 189 9.17 2.39 5.89
CA TRP A 189 10.53 2.15 5.41
C TRP A 189 10.66 0.88 4.58
N ARG A 190 9.83 -0.12 4.87
CA ARG A 190 9.75 -1.35 4.09
C ARG A 190 9.25 -1.06 2.67
N TYR A 191 8.26 -0.17 2.57
CA TYR A 191 7.74 0.33 1.30
C TYR A 191 8.77 1.20 0.56
N TYR A 192 9.53 2.05 1.26
CA TYR A 192 10.64 2.77 0.64
C TYR A 192 11.65 1.81 -0.02
N THR A 193 12.09 0.79 0.72
CA THR A 193 13.09 -0.17 0.21
C THR A 193 12.58 -0.99 -0.97
N LEU A 194 11.32 -1.43 -0.95
CA LEU A 194 10.80 -2.38 -1.93
C LEU A 194 10.07 -1.72 -3.11
N CYS A 195 9.62 -0.48 -2.96
CA CYS A 195 8.70 0.17 -3.92
C CYS A 195 9.18 1.51 -4.44
N THR A 196 10.42 1.93 -4.13
CA THR A 196 10.95 3.20 -4.63
C THR A 196 12.38 3.04 -5.15
N SER A 197 12.83 4.00 -5.96
CA SER A 197 14.20 4.10 -6.46
C SER A 197 15.16 4.84 -5.50
N VAL A 198 14.73 5.12 -4.26
CA VAL A 198 15.58 5.79 -3.27
C VAL A 198 16.70 4.84 -2.83
N SER A 199 17.95 5.32 -2.85
CA SER A 199 19.08 4.49 -2.46
C SER A 199 19.01 4.08 -0.98
N SER A 200 19.69 2.98 -0.64
CA SER A 200 19.73 2.47 0.73
C SER A 200 20.35 3.50 1.69
N GLU A 201 21.34 4.27 1.24
CA GLU A 201 21.93 5.38 1.98
C GLU A 201 20.91 6.52 2.18
N GLY A 202 20.15 6.86 1.14
CA GLY A 202 19.09 7.87 1.24
C GLY A 202 17.99 7.48 2.23
N ILE A 203 17.58 6.21 2.22
CA ILE A 203 16.62 5.67 3.19
C ILE A 203 17.21 5.69 4.60
N ALA A 204 18.47 5.29 4.77
CA ALA A 204 19.16 5.32 6.07
C ALA A 204 19.26 6.74 6.64
N GLU A 205 19.54 7.74 5.79
CA GLU A 205 19.58 9.13 6.20
C GLU A 205 18.20 9.66 6.63
N MET A 206 17.16 9.38 5.86
CA MET A 206 15.79 9.76 6.25
C MET A 206 15.39 9.13 7.58
N ARG A 207 15.74 7.85 7.82
CA ARG A 207 15.52 7.17 9.11
C ARG A 207 16.24 7.89 10.26
N ARG A 208 17.49 8.30 10.05
CA ARG A 208 18.29 9.03 11.05
C ARG A 208 17.67 10.39 11.38
N LEU A 209 17.26 11.14 10.36
CA LEU A 209 16.58 12.43 10.54
C LEU A 209 15.26 12.29 11.29
N VAL A 210 14.48 11.24 11.00
CA VAL A 210 13.24 10.96 11.72
C VAL A 210 13.51 10.62 13.19
N ALA A 211 14.46 9.72 13.47
CA ALA A 211 14.82 9.35 14.84
C ALA A 211 15.39 10.53 15.65
N GLY A 212 16.13 11.43 15.00
CA GLY A 212 16.71 12.63 15.62
C GLY A 212 15.76 13.84 15.69
N GLY A 213 14.51 13.72 15.20
CA GLY A 213 13.53 14.82 15.18
C GLY A 213 13.77 15.88 14.10
N GLY A 214 14.76 15.71 13.22
CA GLY A 214 15.04 16.59 12.09
C GLY A 214 14.05 16.45 10.93
N LEU A 215 13.30 15.34 10.87
CA LEU A 215 12.22 15.11 9.91
C LEU A 215 11.01 14.51 10.62
N HIS A 216 9.83 15.09 10.44
CA HIS A 216 8.62 14.53 11.03
C HIS A 216 8.20 13.24 10.29
N PRO A 217 7.85 12.12 10.96
CA PRO A 217 7.47 10.85 10.32
C PRO A 217 6.35 11.01 9.28
N LYS A 218 5.31 11.80 9.59
CA LYS A 218 4.26 12.17 8.64
C LYS A 218 4.80 12.73 7.32
N LYS A 219 5.81 13.60 7.36
CA LYS A 219 6.42 14.18 6.15
C LYS A 219 7.20 13.15 5.35
N ALA A 220 7.88 12.22 6.03
CA ALA A 220 8.50 11.08 5.36
C ALA A 220 7.45 10.19 4.67
N LYS A 221 6.28 9.95 5.29
CA LYS A 221 5.17 9.19 4.69
C LYS A 221 4.53 9.92 3.51
N GLU A 222 4.31 11.23 3.62
CA GLU A 222 3.85 12.05 2.48
C GLU A 222 4.83 11.95 1.30
N GLY A 223 6.14 11.94 1.58
CA GLY A 223 7.17 11.75 0.56
C GLY A 223 7.13 10.35 -0.09
N LEU A 224 6.82 9.30 0.67
CA LEU A 224 6.64 7.95 0.13
C LEU A 224 5.43 7.91 -0.79
N ALA A 225 4.31 8.44 -0.31
CA ALA A 225 3.06 8.48 -1.05
C ALA A 225 3.19 9.24 -2.37
N MET A 226 3.84 10.41 -2.35
CA MET A 226 4.16 11.17 -3.56
C MET A 226 4.95 10.34 -4.57
N ARG A 227 6.03 9.66 -4.14
CA ARG A 227 6.88 8.87 -5.04
C ARG A 227 6.11 7.73 -5.71
N ILE A 228 5.39 6.95 -4.92
CA ILE A 228 4.62 5.81 -5.46
C ILE A 228 3.52 6.30 -6.41
N VAL A 229 2.83 7.40 -6.10
CA VAL A 229 1.84 7.97 -7.02
C VAL A 229 2.53 8.50 -8.29
N ALA A 230 3.68 9.16 -8.17
CA ALA A 230 4.43 9.66 -9.32
C ALA A 230 4.91 8.53 -10.24
N ASP A 231 5.38 7.42 -9.67
CA ASP A 231 5.83 6.25 -10.43
C ASP A 231 4.71 5.66 -11.31
N PHE A 232 3.46 5.68 -10.85
CA PHE A 232 2.33 5.08 -11.58
C PHE A 232 1.45 6.06 -12.37
N HIS A 233 1.39 7.34 -11.96
CA HIS A 233 0.47 8.34 -12.50
C HIS A 233 1.14 9.67 -12.88
N GLY A 234 2.44 9.82 -12.63
CA GLY A 234 3.20 11.03 -12.93
C GLY A 234 3.17 12.09 -11.82
N GLU A 235 4.11 13.02 -11.92
CA GLU A 235 4.36 14.06 -10.90
C GLU A 235 3.16 14.97 -10.63
N ASP A 236 2.41 15.33 -11.66
CA ASP A 236 1.26 16.23 -11.54
C ASP A 236 0.13 15.59 -10.71
N ALA A 237 -0.13 14.31 -10.95
CA ALA A 237 -1.11 13.53 -10.19
C ALA A 237 -0.69 13.36 -8.73
N ALA A 238 0.61 13.16 -8.47
CA ALA A 238 1.15 13.06 -7.12
C ALA A 238 0.96 14.37 -6.32
N ARG A 239 1.21 15.52 -6.94
CA ARG A 239 0.99 16.83 -6.30
C ARG A 239 -0.50 17.07 -6.02
N ALA A 240 -1.37 16.80 -6.99
CA ALA A 240 -2.81 16.93 -6.81
C ALA A 240 -3.34 16.04 -5.67
N ALA A 241 -2.89 14.78 -5.61
CA ALA A 241 -3.27 13.84 -4.54
C ALA A 241 -2.80 14.32 -3.15
N GLN A 242 -1.59 14.87 -3.05
CA GLN A 242 -1.08 15.45 -1.81
C GLN A 242 -1.92 16.65 -1.35
N GLU A 243 -2.21 17.59 -2.25
CA GLU A 243 -3.00 18.78 -1.95
C GLU A 243 -4.42 18.41 -1.48
N GLU A 244 -5.05 17.46 -2.18
CA GLU A 244 -6.37 16.95 -1.81
C GLU A 244 -6.34 16.27 -0.44
N PHE A 245 -5.35 15.42 -0.17
CA PHE A 245 -5.19 14.77 1.13
C PHE A 245 -5.03 15.80 2.25
N GLN A 246 -4.21 16.84 2.04
CA GLN A 246 -4.05 17.91 3.03
C GLN A 246 -5.35 18.70 3.23
N ARG A 247 -6.11 18.99 2.17
CA ARG A 247 -7.41 19.65 2.26
C ARG A 247 -8.40 18.83 3.07
N ILE A 248 -8.55 17.54 2.76
CA ILE A 248 -9.46 16.64 3.48
C ILE A 248 -9.01 16.46 4.93
N PHE A 249 -7.71 16.33 5.19
CA PHE A 249 -7.19 16.20 6.54
C PHE A 249 -7.45 17.46 7.38
N ARG A 250 -7.25 18.66 6.81
CA ARG A 250 -7.61 19.94 7.45
C ARG A 250 -9.11 20.03 7.70
N GLN A 251 -9.93 19.61 6.74
CA GLN A 251 -11.39 19.62 6.87
C GLN A 251 -11.88 18.61 7.91
N LYS A 252 -11.28 17.42 8.03
CA LYS A 252 -11.61 16.44 9.09
C LYS A 252 -11.12 16.85 10.48
N GLU A 253 -10.09 17.71 10.56
CA GLU A 253 -9.70 18.36 11.81
C GLU A 253 -10.63 19.50 12.21
N ALA A 254 -11.39 20.06 11.26
CA ALA A 254 -12.54 20.90 11.56
C ALA A 254 -13.74 19.98 11.87
N PRO A 255 -14.49 20.18 12.96
CA PRO A 255 -15.75 19.47 13.16
C PRO A 255 -16.72 19.78 12.01
N ASP A 256 -17.45 18.79 11.52
CA ASP A 256 -18.50 19.00 10.50
C ASP A 256 -19.67 19.88 10.99
N ASP A 257 -19.70 20.19 12.29
CA ASP A 257 -20.77 20.92 12.99
C ASP A 257 -20.18 22.10 13.81
N VAL A 258 -19.33 22.91 13.18
CA VAL A 258 -18.85 24.14 13.81
C VAL A 258 -20.03 25.10 13.94
N GLN A 259 -20.52 25.30 15.16
CA GLN A 259 -21.55 26.30 15.43
C GLN A 259 -21.06 27.69 14.96
N ASP A 260 -21.83 28.31 14.08
CA ASP A 260 -21.59 29.67 13.59
C ASP A 260 -22.35 30.66 14.48
N HIS A 261 -21.61 31.52 15.15
CA HIS A 261 -22.12 32.52 16.06
C HIS A 261 -22.01 33.91 15.44
N ARG A 262 -23.08 34.69 15.54
CA ARG A 262 -23.08 36.11 15.15
C ARG A 262 -22.98 36.96 16.40
N VAL A 263 -21.96 37.83 16.46
CA VAL A 263 -21.68 38.67 17.62
C VAL A 263 -21.58 40.13 17.17
N PRO A 264 -22.24 41.10 17.82
CA PRO A 264 -22.11 42.51 17.46
C PRO A 264 -20.66 43.01 17.58
N ALA A 265 -20.20 43.76 16.59
CA ALA A 265 -18.90 44.42 16.60
C ALA A 265 -18.93 45.70 17.45
N GLU A 266 -19.01 45.57 18.78
CA GLU A 266 -18.93 46.71 19.70
C GLU A 266 -17.48 47.21 19.81
N ASP A 267 -17.23 48.48 19.48
CA ASP A 267 -15.95 49.19 19.65
C ASP A 267 -14.70 48.57 18.97
N GLY A 268 -14.89 47.67 18.01
CA GLY A 268 -13.81 47.07 17.20
C GLY A 268 -12.92 46.07 17.95
N LYS A 269 -13.22 45.77 19.22
CA LYS A 269 -12.51 44.80 20.06
C LYS A 269 -13.49 44.02 20.94
N VAL A 270 -13.19 42.75 21.17
CA VAL A 270 -13.99 41.90 22.05
C VAL A 270 -13.13 41.25 23.12
N ALA A 271 -13.65 41.18 24.34
CA ALA A 271 -13.01 40.46 25.44
C ALA A 271 -12.99 38.95 25.15
N LEU A 272 -11.79 38.39 24.96
CA LEU A 272 -11.59 37.01 24.52
C LEU A 272 -12.19 35.98 25.50
N PRO A 273 -12.03 36.10 26.83
CA PRO A 273 -12.68 35.16 27.76
C PRO A 273 -14.21 35.18 27.70
N ARG A 274 -14.81 36.34 27.44
CA ARG A 274 -16.27 36.48 27.29
C ARG A 274 -16.73 35.85 25.98
N LEU A 275 -16.00 36.11 24.89
CA LEU A 275 -16.26 35.49 23.59
C LEU A 275 -16.24 33.96 23.68
N LEU A 276 -15.23 33.36 24.33
CA LEU A 276 -15.13 31.90 24.47
C LEU A 276 -16.34 31.28 25.18
N VAL A 277 -16.93 31.98 26.15
CA VAL A 277 -18.16 31.54 26.83
C VAL A 277 -19.36 31.67 25.90
N THR A 278 -19.49 32.80 25.20
CA THR A 278 -20.56 33.02 24.21
C THR A 278 -20.55 31.95 23.12
N LEU A 279 -19.37 31.54 22.66
CA LEU A 279 -19.18 30.49 21.66
C LEU A 279 -19.40 29.06 22.21
N GLY A 280 -19.73 28.91 23.49
CA GLY A 280 -19.88 27.60 24.14
C GLY A 280 -18.57 26.82 24.31
N LEU A 281 -17.41 27.48 24.12
CA LEU A 281 -16.09 26.86 24.20
C LEU A 281 -15.52 26.81 25.62
N ALA A 282 -16.16 27.49 26.57
CA ALA A 282 -15.84 27.44 27.99
C ALA A 282 -17.11 27.60 28.86
N PRO A 283 -17.20 26.90 30.00
CA PRO A 283 -18.38 26.96 30.88
C PRO A 283 -18.48 28.25 31.72
N SER A 284 -17.40 29.02 31.86
CA SER A 284 -17.38 30.29 32.59
C SER A 284 -16.23 31.19 32.13
N THR A 285 -16.31 32.48 32.42
CA THR A 285 -15.27 33.48 32.08
C THR A 285 -13.96 33.24 32.81
N SER A 286 -14.02 32.76 34.05
CA SER A 286 -12.83 32.37 34.84
C SER A 286 -12.11 31.18 34.20
N GLU A 287 -12.87 30.18 33.73
CA GLU A 287 -12.32 29.02 33.04
C GLU A 287 -11.76 29.40 31.66
N ALA A 288 -12.45 30.25 30.91
CA ALA A 288 -11.96 30.79 29.65
C ALA A 288 -10.63 31.56 29.82
N SER A 289 -10.52 32.38 30.86
CA SER A 289 -9.29 33.11 31.19
C SER A 289 -8.14 32.16 31.51
N ARG A 290 -8.41 31.08 32.24
CA ARG A 290 -7.42 30.01 32.54
C ARG A 290 -6.94 29.32 31.26
N LEU A 291 -7.84 29.00 30.33
CA LEU A 291 -7.52 28.38 29.05
C LEU A 291 -6.65 29.27 28.16
N VAL A 292 -6.92 30.58 28.15
CA VAL A 292 -6.07 31.56 27.47
C VAL A 292 -4.69 31.65 28.13
N GLN A 293 -4.62 31.71 29.47
CA GLN A 293 -3.37 31.72 30.24
C GLN A 293 -2.50 30.48 29.96
N GLN A 294 -3.12 29.33 29.76
CA GLN A 294 -2.44 28.07 29.41
C GLN A 294 -2.05 27.99 27.93
N GLY A 295 -2.43 28.98 27.12
CA GLY A 295 -2.18 29.02 25.68
C GLY A 295 -2.89 27.89 24.94
N ALA A 296 -4.07 27.47 25.42
CA ALA A 296 -4.90 26.41 24.84
C ALA A 296 -5.84 26.91 23.73
N VAL A 297 -5.85 28.22 23.49
CA VAL A 297 -6.72 28.90 22.53
C VAL A 297 -5.96 29.22 21.24
N ARG A 298 -6.59 28.95 20.09
CA ARG A 298 -6.12 29.35 18.77
C ARG A 298 -7.20 30.10 18.01
N ILE A 299 -6.78 31.06 17.20
CA ILE A 299 -7.65 31.81 16.27
C ILE A 299 -7.03 31.65 14.88
N ASP A 300 -7.80 31.16 13.91
CA ASP A 300 -7.34 30.87 12.55
C ASP A 300 -6.00 30.10 12.53
N ASP A 301 -5.95 29.05 13.36
CA ASP A 301 -4.78 28.18 13.62
C ASP A 301 -3.55 28.85 14.27
N ALA A 302 -3.55 30.16 14.49
CA ALA A 302 -2.52 30.86 15.25
C ALA A 302 -2.74 30.73 16.77
N ARG A 303 -1.67 30.45 17.52
CA ARG A 303 -1.73 30.36 18.99
C ARG A 303 -1.90 31.75 19.58
N VAL A 304 -2.91 31.91 20.44
CA VAL A 304 -3.11 33.16 21.19
C VAL A 304 -2.07 33.25 22.32
N PRO A 305 -1.34 34.36 22.47
CA PRO A 305 -0.39 34.56 23.56
C PRO A 305 -1.05 34.44 24.95
N PRO A 306 -0.39 33.79 25.94
CA PRO A 306 -0.85 33.76 27.32
C PRO A 306 -1.11 35.18 27.87
N GLY A 307 -2.27 35.37 28.53
CA GLY A 307 -2.65 36.66 29.12
C GLY A 307 -3.35 37.63 28.16
N THR A 308 -3.60 37.24 26.91
CA THR A 308 -4.41 38.05 25.97
C THR A 308 -5.82 38.24 26.51
N ARG A 309 -6.26 39.49 26.67
CA ARG A 309 -7.59 39.83 27.22
C ARG A 309 -8.61 40.18 26.15
N GLU A 310 -8.16 40.72 25.03
CA GLU A 310 -9.00 41.24 23.95
C GLU A 310 -8.43 40.86 22.60
N ILE A 311 -9.30 40.74 21.61
CA ILE A 311 -8.95 40.55 20.20
C ILE A 311 -9.69 41.57 19.34
N ASP A 312 -9.16 41.88 18.17
CA ASP A 312 -9.83 42.73 17.19
C ASP A 312 -11.11 42.05 16.67
N ALA A 313 -12.20 42.82 16.60
CA ALA A 313 -13.53 42.37 16.20
C ALA A 313 -14.13 43.40 15.23
N ARG A 314 -13.67 43.39 13.98
CA ARG A 314 -14.15 44.33 12.95
C ARG A 314 -15.45 43.82 12.33
N ALA A 315 -16.40 44.72 12.06
CA ALA A 315 -17.63 44.36 11.35
C ALA A 315 -17.31 43.68 10.01
N GLY A 316 -17.97 42.56 9.73
CA GLY A 316 -17.75 41.68 8.58
C GLY A 316 -16.57 40.70 8.73
N GLN A 317 -15.82 40.73 9.84
CA GLN A 317 -14.73 39.80 10.10
C GLN A 317 -15.27 38.44 10.58
N SER A 318 -14.75 37.35 10.02
CA SER A 318 -15.06 35.99 10.44
C SER A 318 -13.80 35.28 10.93
N LEU A 319 -13.87 34.63 12.09
CA LEU A 319 -12.76 33.95 12.74
C LEU A 319 -13.14 32.51 13.12
N LEU A 320 -12.20 31.58 12.99
CA LEU A 320 -12.31 30.23 13.56
C LEU A 320 -11.59 30.17 14.91
N VAL A 321 -12.35 29.96 15.99
CA VAL A 321 -11.83 29.89 17.35
C VAL A 321 -11.77 28.43 17.80
N LYS A 322 -10.60 28.01 18.29
CA LYS A 322 -10.33 26.63 18.74
C LYS A 322 -9.83 26.61 20.16
N VAL A 323 -10.38 25.70 20.98
CA VAL A 323 -9.92 25.40 22.35
C VAL A 323 -9.53 23.94 22.44
N GLY A 324 -8.24 23.68 22.66
CA GLY A 324 -7.70 22.31 22.70
C GLY A 324 -7.82 21.58 21.35
N LYS A 325 -8.03 20.26 21.38
CA LYS A 325 -8.05 19.42 20.15
C LYS A 325 -9.42 19.26 19.51
N ARG A 326 -10.51 19.46 20.26
CA ARG A 326 -11.87 19.02 19.89
C ARG A 326 -12.96 20.07 19.94
N HIS A 327 -12.71 21.26 20.50
CA HIS A 327 -13.72 22.31 20.62
C HIS A 327 -13.41 23.44 19.65
N PHE A 328 -14.37 23.73 18.77
CA PHE A 328 -14.24 24.72 17.71
C PHE A 328 -15.56 25.48 17.57
N ALA A 329 -15.49 26.77 17.31
CA ALA A 329 -16.63 27.60 16.95
C ALA A 329 -16.19 28.62 15.91
N LYS A 330 -17.09 28.98 15.00
CA LYS A 330 -16.90 30.05 14.05
C LYS A 330 -17.65 31.26 14.58
N VAL A 331 -17.02 32.43 14.52
CA VAL A 331 -17.67 33.70 14.88
C VAL A 331 -17.61 34.65 13.71
N THR A 332 -18.73 35.31 13.44
CA THR A 332 -18.81 36.43 12.50
C THR A 332 -19.23 37.68 13.28
N PHE A 333 -18.42 38.73 13.19
CA PHE A 333 -18.70 40.01 13.83
C PHE A 333 -19.57 40.86 12.91
N GLU A 334 -20.77 41.25 13.38
CA GLU A 334 -21.74 42.04 12.60
C GLU A 334 -21.76 43.52 13.01
#